data_AF-X7YIV3-F1
#
_entry.id   AF-X7YIV3-F1
#
_cell.length_a   1.000
_cell.length_b   1.000
_cell.length_c   1.000
_cell.angle_alpha   90.00
_cell.angle_beta   90.00
_cell.angle_gamma   90.00
#
_symmetry.space_group_name_H-M   'P 1'
#
loop_
_entity.id
_entity.type
_entity.pdbx_description
1 polymer ?
#
loop_
_entity_poly.entity_id
_entity_poly.type
_entity_poly.pdbx_seq_one_letter_code
_entity_poly.pdbx_strand_id
1 'polypeptide(L)' 'MLLNLGSRERTAAEYRELLSQAGFRMTRVVRTAAPLSVVEAKAG' A
#
# COMPACT_ATOMS: atom_id res chain seq x y z
N MET A 1 7.54 8.40 4.78
CA MET A 1 8.45 9.07 5.72
C MET A 1 7.90 8.83 7.12
N LEU A 2 8.71 8.32 8.04
CA LEU A 2 8.27 7.90 9.38
C LEU A 2 8.59 8.99 10.39
N LEU A 3 7.54 9.67 10.88
CA LEU A 3 7.68 10.86 11.73
C LEU A 3 7.39 10.59 13.21
N ASN A 4 6.73 9.45 13.51
CA ASN A 4 6.33 9.05 14.86
C ASN A 4 6.81 7.63 15.20
N LEU A 5 7.02 7.36 16.49
CA LEU A 5 7.37 6.03 16.99
C LEU A 5 6.33 4.98 16.57
N GLY A 6 6.80 3.83 16.10
CA GLY A 6 5.96 2.70 15.66
C GLY A 6 5.47 2.79 14.21
N SER A 7 5.79 3.86 13.48
CA SER A 7 5.45 3.94 12.05
C SER A 7 6.29 2.95 11.24
N ARG A 8 5.73 2.38 10.17
CA ARG A 8 6.45 1.49 9.26
C ARG A 8 6.00 1.65 7.81
N GLU A 9 6.97 1.79 6.89
CA GLU A 9 6.70 1.68 5.46
C GLU A 9 6.47 0.22 5.07
N ARG A 10 5.56 0.00 4.13
CA ARG A 10 5.25 -1.33 3.61
C ARG A 10 5.68 -1.45 2.16
N THR A 11 6.20 -2.62 1.82
CA THR A 11 6.43 -3.03 0.44
C THR A 11 5.10 -3.28 -0.27
N ALA A 12 5.13 -3.35 -1.61
CA ALA A 12 3.95 -3.71 -2.40
C ALA A 12 3.39 -5.11 -2.04
N ALA A 13 4.26 -6.05 -1.66
CA ALA A 13 3.85 -7.39 -1.24
C ALA A 13 3.09 -7.35 0.09
N GLU A 14 3.56 -6.57 1.06
CA GLU A 14 2.88 -6.41 2.35
C GLU A 14 1.54 -5.66 2.22
N TYR A 15 1.46 -4.68 1.31
CA TYR A 15 0.17 -4.07 0.99
C TYR A 15 -0.79 -5.04 0.32
N ARG A 16 -0.30 -5.90 -0.58
CA ARG A 16 -1.13 -6.93 -1.23
C ARG A 16 -1.78 -7.84 -0.21
N GLU A 17 -1.00 -8.34 0.75
CA GLU A 17 -1.48 -9.22 1.82
C GLU A 17 -2.48 -8.51 2.74
N LEU A 18 -2.17 -7.28 3.15
CA LEU A 18 -3.07 -6.48 3.99
C LEU A 18 -4.42 -6.23 3.30
N LEU A 19 -4.39 -5.91 2.00
CA LEU A 19 -5.60 -5.66 1.21
C LEU A 19 -6.40 -6.94 0.98
N SER A 20 -5.76 -8.09 0.73
CA SER A 20 -6.47 -9.36 0.56
C SER A 20 -7.20 -9.79 1.83
N GLN A 21 -6.61 -9.57 3.00
CA GLN A 21 -7.26 -9.81 4.29
C GLN A 21 -8.52 -8.94 4.49
N ALA A 22 -8.55 -7.76 3.88
CA ALA A 22 -9.69 -6.85 3.90
C ALA A 22 -10.71 -7.07 2.76
N GLY A 23 -10.55 -8.14 1.96
CA GLY A 23 -11.45 -8.44 0.83
C GLY A 23 -11.18 -7.61 -0.43
N PHE A 24 -9.99 -7.02 -0.57
CA PHE A 24 -9.60 -6.26 -1.75
C PHE A 24 -8.49 -6.97 -2.54
N ARG A 25 -8.55 -6.88 -3.86
CA ARG A 25 -7.47 -7.33 -4.76
C ARG A 25 -6.64 -6.12 -5.22
N MET A 26 -5.38 -6.05 -4.79
CA MET A 26 -4.44 -5.02 -5.24
C MET A 26 -4.16 -5.13 -6.74
N THR A 27 -4.35 -4.04 -7.50
CA THR A 27 -4.21 -4.02 -8.96
C THR A 27 -2.86 -3.48 -9.41
N ARG A 28 -2.37 -2.37 -8.82
CA ARG A 28 -1.05 -1.80 -9.13
C ARG A 28 -0.56 -0.84 -8.04
N VAL A 29 0.72 -0.52 -8.11
CA VAL A 29 1.34 0.59 -7.37
C VAL A 29 1.76 1.63 -8.41
N VAL A 30 1.28 2.87 -8.27
CA VAL A 30 1.58 3.98 -9.17
C VAL A 30 2.57 4.91 -8.50
N ARG A 31 3.76 5.09 -9.11
CA ARG A 31 4.75 6.07 -8.67
C ARG A 31 4.22 7.47 -8.98
N THR A 32 4.29 8.38 -8.01
CA THR A 32 3.93 9.78 -8.20
C THR A 32 5.18 10.65 -8.33
N ALA A 33 5.01 11.94 -8.64
CA ALA A 33 6.09 12.91 -8.58
C ALA A 33 6.55 13.21 -7.13
N ALA A 34 5.72 12.89 -6.14
CA ALA A 34 6.08 12.99 -4.73
C ALA A 34 6.80 11.71 -4.25
N PRO A 35 7.44 11.72 -3.07
CA PRO A 35 8.04 10.52 -2.48
C PRO A 35 7.04 9.39 -2.15
N LEU A 36 5.75 9.68 -2.19
CA LEU A 36 4.67 8.72 -1.91
C LEU A 36 4.18 8.04 -3.19
N SER A 37 3.65 6.83 -3.05
CA SER A 37 3.02 6.08 -4.14
C SER A 37 1.53 5.87 -3.88
N VAL A 38 0.74 5.72 -4.94
CA VAL A 38 -0.67 5.33 -4.85
C VAL A 38 -0.77 3.82 -5.00
N VAL A 39 -1.44 3.15 -4.06
CA VAL A 39 -1.77 1.73 -4.15
C VAL A 39 -3.23 1.60 -4.57
N GLU A 40 -3.47 1.00 -5.74
CA GLU A 40 -4.83 0.77 -6.24
C GLU A 40 -5.31 -0.64 -5.90
N ALA A 41 -6.58 -0.76 -5.55
CA ALA A 41 -7.24 -2.03 -5.28
C ALA A 41 -8.71 -1.99 -5.70
N LYS A 42 -9.28 -3.16 -5.98
CA LYS A 42 -10.72 -3.34 -6.26
C LYS A 42 -11.31 -4.26 -5.21
N ALA A 43 -12.56 -4.03 -4.82
CA ALA A 43 -13.31 -4.96 -3.99
C ALA A 43 -13.35 -6.32 -4.70
N GLY A 44 -13.13 -7.39 -3.92
CA GLY A 44 -13.22 -8.78 -4.38
C GLY A 44 -14.62 -9.18 -4.76
#